data_AF-A0A3D2H062-F1
#
_entry.id   AF-A0A3D2H062-F1
#
_cell.length_a   1.000
_cell.length_b   1.000
_cell.length_c   1.000
_cell.angle_alpha   90.00
_cell.angle_beta   90.00
_cell.angle_gamma   90.00
#
_symmetry.space_group_name_H-M   'P 1'
#
loop_
_entity.id
_entity.type
_entity.pdbx_description
1 polymer ?
#
loop_
_entity_poly.entity_id
_entity_poly.type
_entity_poly.pdbx_seq_one_letter_code
_entity_poly.pdbx_strand_id
1 'polypeptide(L)'
;MTFYTFTGVGTVAEQRQWLYVDHGAFSGYVCARYIGGGANSFSGNARVNESQGVYLRLLPSTSADRIALLPFDSYVKILDTSVANWYRVASVKGTGWVSADCITLKK
;
A
#
# COMPACT_ATOMS: atom_id res chain seq x y z
N MET A 1 -5.92 2.74 -13.77
CA MET A 1 -5.87 1.42 -13.10
C MET A 1 -6.42 1.58 -11.70
N THR A 2 -7.54 0.93 -11.41
CA THR A 2 -8.24 1.00 -10.13
C THR A 2 -8.01 -0.30 -9.39
N PHE A 3 -7.74 -0.22 -8.09
CA PHE A 3 -7.47 -1.39 -7.26
C PHE A 3 -8.64 -1.59 -6.29
N TYR A 4 -9.07 -2.84 -6.11
CA TYR A 4 -10.13 -3.18 -5.17
C TYR A 4 -9.63 -4.14 -4.09
N THR A 5 -10.21 -4.03 -2.90
CA THR A 5 -10.00 -4.98 -1.80
C THR A 5 -10.63 -6.33 -2.13
N PHE A 6 -9.94 -7.42 -1.83
CA PHE A 6 -10.44 -8.78 -2.04
C PHE A 6 -11.40 -9.17 -0.91
N THR A 7 -12.56 -9.72 -1.25
CA THR A 7 -13.61 -10.16 -0.30
C THR A 7 -13.94 -11.66 -0.42
N GLY A 8 -13.08 -12.45 -1.07
CA GLY A 8 -13.29 -13.89 -1.26
C GLY A 8 -12.90 -14.75 -0.05
N VAL A 9 -12.60 -16.03 -0.28
CA VAL A 9 -12.30 -17.00 0.78
C VAL A 9 -10.98 -16.69 1.49
N GLY A 10 -10.92 -16.96 2.80
CA GLY A 10 -9.73 -16.80 3.63
C GLY A 10 -9.98 -15.87 4.83
N THR A 11 -8.95 -15.71 5.65
CA THR A 11 -8.92 -14.73 6.73
C THR A 11 -8.78 -13.31 6.20
N VAL A 12 -9.20 -12.32 6.98
CA VAL A 12 -8.98 -10.89 6.65
C VAL A 12 -7.50 -10.60 6.38
N ALA A 13 -6.58 -11.29 7.08
CA ALA A 13 -5.15 -11.14 6.87
C ALA A 13 -4.73 -11.61 5.48
N GLU A 14 -5.18 -12.79 5.04
CA GLU A 14 -4.93 -13.29 3.70
C GLU A 14 -5.52 -12.35 2.65
N GLN A 15 -6.75 -11.87 2.86
CA GLN A 15 -7.42 -10.98 1.92
C GLN A 15 -6.66 -9.67 1.69
N ARG A 16 -6.05 -9.10 2.73
CA ARG A 16 -5.25 -7.86 2.66
C ARG A 16 -3.95 -8.01 1.86
N GLN A 17 -3.51 -9.24 1.57
CA GLN A 17 -2.31 -9.49 0.77
C GLN A 17 -2.56 -9.49 -0.74
N TRP A 18 -3.83 -9.44 -1.16
CA TRP A 18 -4.22 -9.45 -2.57
C TRP A 18 -4.83 -8.11 -2.99
N LEU A 19 -4.67 -7.80 -4.28
CA LEU A 19 -5.37 -6.73 -4.97
C LEU A 19 -6.09 -7.34 -6.16
N TYR A 20 -7.32 -6.92 -6.41
CA TYR A 20 -7.94 -7.14 -7.71
C TYR A 20 -7.46 -6.07 -8.68
N VAL A 21 -7.02 -6.51 -9.84
CA VAL A 21 -6.66 -5.67 -10.98
C VAL A 21 -7.72 -5.85 -12.04
N ASP A 22 -8.36 -4.74 -12.41
CA ASP A 22 -9.26 -4.66 -13.56
C ASP A 22 -8.49 -4.15 -14.78
N HIS A 23 -8.32 -5.01 -15.78
CA HIS A 23 -7.61 -4.73 -17.03
C HIS A 23 -8.20 -5.54 -18.20
N GLY A 24 -9.52 -5.46 -18.38
CA GLY A 24 -10.24 -6.13 -19.45
C GLY A 24 -10.09 -7.65 -19.38
N ALA A 25 -9.60 -8.28 -20.45
CA ALA A 25 -9.40 -9.73 -20.51
C ALA A 25 -8.32 -10.28 -19.55
N PHE A 26 -7.48 -9.41 -18.99
CA PHE A 26 -6.38 -9.79 -18.07
C PHE A 26 -6.68 -9.43 -16.61
N SER A 27 -7.96 -9.32 -16.26
CA SER A 27 -8.37 -8.98 -14.90
C SER A 27 -8.18 -10.16 -13.94
N GLY A 28 -7.75 -9.90 -12.72
CA GLY A 28 -7.48 -10.95 -11.76
C GLY A 28 -6.85 -10.47 -10.45
N TYR A 29 -6.56 -11.42 -9.56
CA TYR A 29 -5.94 -11.16 -8.27
C TYR A 29 -4.42 -11.28 -8.34
N VAL A 30 -3.72 -10.33 -7.74
CA VAL A 30 -2.27 -10.28 -7.68
C VAL A 30 -1.81 -9.94 -6.26
N CYS A 31 -0.67 -10.50 -5.86
CA CYS A 31 -0.06 -10.23 -4.56
C CYS A 31 0.33 -8.74 -4.46
N ALA A 32 -0.28 -8.02 -3.52
CA ALA A 32 -0.12 -6.57 -3.34
C ALA A 32 1.35 -6.16 -3.19
N ARG A 33 2.13 -6.97 -2.47
CA ARG A 33 3.56 -6.69 -2.18
C ARG A 33 4.42 -6.54 -3.45
N TYR A 34 4.01 -7.16 -4.56
CA TYR A 34 4.75 -7.10 -5.83
C TYR A 34 4.19 -6.06 -6.81
N ILE A 35 3.10 -5.39 -6.45
CA ILE A 35 2.50 -4.35 -7.28
C ILE A 35 2.89 -2.99 -6.73
N GLY A 36 3.71 -2.26 -7.48
CA GLY A 36 4.16 -0.92 -7.15
C GLY A 36 3.83 0.09 -8.25
N GLY A 37 4.03 1.36 -7.91
CA GLY A 37 4.04 2.44 -8.88
C GLY A 37 5.22 2.32 -9.84
N GLY A 38 4.97 2.46 -11.15
CA GLY A 38 6.07 2.58 -12.12
C GLY A 38 6.96 3.79 -11.80
N ALA A 39 8.28 3.58 -11.75
CA ALA A 39 9.25 4.57 -11.29
C ALA A 39 9.21 5.91 -12.05
N ASN A 40 8.76 5.89 -13.31
CA ASN A 40 8.86 7.05 -14.21
C ASN A 40 7.66 8.01 -14.13
N SER A 41 6.57 7.68 -13.42
CA SER A 41 5.37 8.54 -13.34
C SER A 41 4.47 8.22 -12.14
N PHE A 42 5.05 7.89 -10.97
CA PHE A 42 4.23 7.58 -9.80
C PHE A 42 3.57 8.84 -9.23
N SER A 43 2.28 9.01 -9.54
CA SER A 43 1.46 10.08 -8.96
C SER A 43 0.92 9.67 -7.59
N GLY A 44 1.64 10.08 -6.55
CA GLY A 44 1.23 9.93 -5.15
C GLY A 44 0.30 11.06 -4.70
N ASN A 45 -0.65 10.75 -3.81
CA ASN A 45 -1.53 11.72 -3.15
C ASN A 45 -1.12 12.02 -1.70
N ALA A 46 -0.02 11.43 -1.24
CA ALA A 46 0.53 11.64 0.09
C ALA A 46 2.06 11.45 0.08
N ARG A 47 2.71 11.87 1.17
CA ARG A 47 4.15 11.71 1.37
C ARG A 47 4.48 11.20 2.76
N VAL A 48 5.62 10.52 2.87
CA VAL A 48 6.21 10.15 4.16
C VAL A 48 6.74 11.39 4.87
N ASN A 49 6.30 11.62 6.10
CA ASN A 49 6.71 12.76 6.93
C ASN A 49 7.67 12.35 8.07
N GLU A 50 7.93 11.05 8.24
CA GLU A 50 8.82 10.52 9.26
C GLU A 50 10.28 10.66 8.85
N SER A 51 11.07 11.32 9.70
CA SER A 51 12.49 11.62 9.49
C SER A 51 13.35 10.37 9.27
N GLN A 52 13.06 9.29 9.98
CA GLN A 52 13.76 8.00 9.84
C GLN A 52 13.20 7.14 8.70
N GLY A 53 12.18 7.63 7.99
CA GLY A 53 11.37 6.85 7.06
C GLY A 53 10.39 5.91 7.78
N VAL A 54 9.52 5.30 7.00
CA VAL A 54 8.48 4.39 7.50
C VAL A 54 8.58 3.03 6.81
N TYR A 55 8.42 1.95 7.58
CA TYR A 55 8.38 0.62 7.00
C TYR A 55 7.03 0.35 6.34
N LEU A 56 7.06 -0.03 5.06
CA LEU A 56 5.95 -0.62 4.35
C LEU A 56 5.80 -2.07 4.81
N ARG A 57 4.63 -2.43 5.35
CA ARG A 57 4.38 -3.74 5.96
C ARG A 57 3.34 -4.54 5.22
N LEU A 58 3.39 -5.86 5.41
CA LEU A 58 2.46 -6.78 4.78
C LEU A 58 1.03 -6.68 5.35
N LEU A 59 0.92 -6.42 6.65
CA LEU A 59 -0.33 -6.29 7.38
C LEU A 59 -0.32 -5.01 8.24
N PRO A 60 -1.50 -4.48 8.64
CA PRO A 60 -1.59 -3.32 9.52
C PRO A 60 -1.26 -3.68 10.97
N SER A 61 0.00 -4.06 11.21
CA SER A 61 0.53 -4.43 12.52
C SER A 61 2.02 -4.13 12.59
N THR A 62 2.51 -3.68 13.75
CA THR A 62 3.93 -3.41 14.00
C THR A 62 4.79 -4.69 14.03
N SER A 63 4.16 -5.84 14.25
CA SER A 63 4.81 -7.16 14.24
C SER A 63 4.79 -7.83 12.86
N ALA A 64 4.10 -7.24 11.87
CA ALA A 64 4.02 -7.79 10.52
C ALA A 64 5.34 -7.63 9.76
N ASP A 65 5.57 -8.54 8.82
CA ASP A 65 6.72 -8.53 7.93
C ASP A 65 6.88 -7.18 7.20
N ARG A 66 8.14 -6.78 7.04
CA ARG A 66 8.52 -5.54 6.36
C ARG A 66 8.78 -5.86 4.89
N ILE A 67 8.05 -5.19 4.00
CA ILE A 67 8.22 -5.27 2.55
C ILE A 67 9.40 -4.40 2.13
N ALA A 68 9.40 -3.14 2.56
CA ALA A 68 10.45 -2.17 2.23
C ALA A 68 10.50 -1.04 3.27
N LEU A 69 11.61 -0.31 3.29
CA LEU A 69 11.69 1.00 3.95
C LEU A 69 11.36 2.09 2.93
N LEU A 70 10.43 2.97 3.26
CA LEU A 70 10.13 4.18 2.51
C LEU A 70 10.85 5.36 3.16
N PRO A 71 11.84 5.98 2.48
CA PRO A 71 12.54 7.15 3.00
C PRO A 71 11.61 8.34 3.26
N PHE A 72 12.06 9.28 4.09
CA PHE A 72 11.45 10.60 4.23
C PHE A 72 11.19 11.23 2.85
N ASP A 73 10.08 11.96 2.72
CA ASP A 73 9.63 12.64 1.50
C ASP A 73 9.23 11.72 0.33
N SER A 74 9.26 10.40 0.51
CA SER A 74 8.79 9.46 -0.51
C SER A 74 7.31 9.67 -0.81
N TYR A 75 6.98 9.76 -2.09
CA TYR A 75 5.59 9.81 -2.54
C TYR A 75 4.92 8.44 -2.43
N VAL A 76 3.70 8.44 -1.91
CA VAL A 76 2.83 7.25 -1.82
C VAL A 76 1.43 7.59 -2.30
N LYS A 77 0.69 6.57 -2.71
CA LYS A 77 -0.74 6.68 -3.05
C LYS A 77 -1.54 5.89 -2.04
N ILE A 78 -2.36 6.59 -1.26
CA ILE A 78 -3.30 5.96 -0.32
C ILE A 78 -4.39 5.26 -1.13
N LEU A 79 -4.59 3.98 -0.83
CA LEU A 79 -5.59 3.10 -1.45
C LEU A 79 -6.73 2.77 -0.48
N ASP A 80 -6.46 2.72 0.83
CA ASP A 80 -7.42 2.31 1.85
C ASP A 80 -7.08 2.97 3.21
N THR A 81 -8.11 3.45 3.90
CA THR A 81 -8.05 4.08 5.23
C THR A 81 -9.03 3.43 6.23
N SER A 82 -9.60 2.27 5.90
CA SER A 82 -10.61 1.57 6.69
C SER A 82 -10.07 0.96 7.99
N VAL A 83 -8.75 0.84 8.14
CA VAL A 83 -8.11 0.29 9.35
C VAL A 83 -7.59 1.44 10.19
N ALA A 84 -8.07 1.55 11.43
CA ALA A 84 -7.67 2.60 12.35
C ALA A 84 -6.14 2.67 12.50
N ASN A 85 -5.58 3.88 12.41
CA ASN A 85 -4.14 4.18 12.50
C ASN A 85 -3.25 3.58 11.39
N TRP A 86 -3.83 2.98 10.35
CA TRP A 86 -3.08 2.38 9.25
C TRP A 86 -3.62 2.79 7.89
N TYR A 87 -2.72 3.17 7.00
CA TYR A 87 -3.05 3.39 5.59
C TYR A 87 -2.48 2.27 4.74
N ARG A 88 -3.32 1.74 3.85
CA ARG A 88 -2.82 0.91 2.75
C ARG A 88 -2.34 1.84 1.65
N VAL A 89 -1.08 1.70 1.26
CA VAL A 89 -0.44 2.59 0.31
C VAL A 89 0.26 1.80 -0.80
N ALA A 90 0.14 2.29 -2.02
CA ALA A 90 1.02 1.93 -3.12
C ALA A 90 2.25 2.84 -3.11
N SER A 91 3.40 2.29 -3.46
CA SER A 91 4.68 3.00 -3.60
C SER A 91 5.46 2.40 -4.77
N VAL A 92 6.56 3.02 -5.17
CA VAL A 92 7.49 2.44 -6.16
C VAL A 92 8.16 1.14 -5.69
N LYS A 93 8.13 0.84 -4.39
CA LYS A 93 8.71 -0.37 -3.78
C LYS A 93 7.69 -1.50 -3.59
N GLY A 94 6.41 -1.27 -3.95
CA GLY A 94 5.31 -2.21 -3.76
C GLY A 94 4.12 -1.59 -3.01
N THR A 95 3.11 -2.40 -2.74
CA THR A 95 1.90 -2.01 -2.01
C THR A 95 1.81 -2.75 -0.67
N GLY A 96 1.46 -2.02 0.38
CA GLY A 96 1.39 -2.53 1.74
C GLY A 96 0.76 -1.54 2.71
N TRP A 97 1.07 -1.67 4.00
CA TRP A 97 0.50 -0.89 5.09
C TRP A 97 1.57 -0.05 5.77
N VAL A 98 1.24 1.19 6.12
CA VAL A 98 2.08 2.13 6.87
C VAL A 98 1.28 2.78 7.99
N SER A 99 1.96 3.22 9.05
CA SER A 99 1.33 3.98 10.13
C SER A 99 0.76 5.29 9.57
N ALA A 100 -0.48 5.63 9.94
CA ALA A 100 -1.14 6.85 9.50
C ALA A 100 -0.41 8.12 9.97
N ASP A 101 0.19 8.07 11.17
CA ASP A 101 0.91 9.21 11.77
C ASP A 101 2.16 9.61 10.96
N CYS A 102 2.74 8.66 10.23
CA CYS A 102 3.96 8.84 9.44
C CYS A 102 3.68 9.37 8.02
N ILE A 103 2.42 9.70 7.69
CA ILE A 103 1.98 10.08 6.34
C ILE A 103 1.23 11.42 6.37
N THR A 104 1.60 12.32 5.48
CA THR A 104 0.88 13.58 5.25
C THR A 104 0.20 13.57 3.88
N LEU A 105 -1.11 13.84 3.85
CA LEU A 105 -1.88 14.03 2.62
C LEU A 105 -1.39 15.26 1.85
N LYS A 106 -1.25 15.11 0.54
CA LYS A 106 -1.00 16.23 -0.37
C LYS A 106 -2.29 17.07 -0.44
N LYS A 107 -2.20 18.35 -0.11
CA LYS A 107 -3.29 19.32 -0.30
C LYS A 107 -3.45 19.66 -1.77
#